data_AF-A0A7X4GT63-F1
#
_entry.id   AF-A0A7X4GT63-F1
#
_cell.length_a   1.000
_cell.length_b   1.000
_cell.length_c   1.000
_cell.angle_alpha   90.00
_cell.angle_beta   90.00
_cell.angle_gamma   90.00
#
_symmetry.space_group_name_H-M   'P 1'
#
loop_
_entity.id
_entity.type
_entity.pdbx_description
1 polymer ?
#
loop_
_entity_poly.entity_id
_entity_poly.type
_entity_poly.pdbx_seq_one_letter_code
_entity_poly.pdbx_strand_id
1 'polypeptide(L)'
;MNDLQLLRYSRHILLDEIGIEGQQNLLDAHALVIGAGGLGSPAAMYLASAGVGHITLVDNDTVDLTNLQRQIAHTTERVGQSKAESARLTLQQINPEIIVTALNERVDDARLAELVADADVVLDCTDNFATRHAVNRACVAANKPLVSGAVIRFDGQISVFDPRSGEQPCYSCLFPQDQQFEDVACSTMGVFAPLVGVVGAMQAAEALKLLMGVGGSLAGRLMMLDGLHMEWTSIIVGRNGACPVCAAQTKGD
;
A
#
# COMPACT_ATOMS: atom_id res chain seq x y z
N MET A 1 20.71 -8.70 11.77
CA MET A 1 21.17 -9.08 10.41
C MET A 1 22.31 -10.10 10.45
N ASN A 2 22.32 -11.05 9.52
CA ASN A 2 23.46 -11.95 9.26
C ASN A 2 24.33 -11.46 8.07
N ASP A 3 25.47 -12.10 7.79
CA ASP A 3 26.40 -11.70 6.71
C ASP A 3 25.76 -11.68 5.32
N LEU A 4 24.87 -12.64 5.03
CA LEU A 4 24.16 -12.69 3.75
C LEU A 4 23.20 -11.52 3.60
N GLN A 5 22.51 -11.15 4.68
CA GLN A 5 21.62 -9.97 4.71
C GLN A 5 22.40 -8.67 4.54
N LEU A 6 23.57 -8.54 5.19
CA LEU A 6 24.46 -7.39 4.99
C LEU A 6 24.89 -7.25 3.53
N LEU A 7 25.22 -8.36 2.86
CA LEU A 7 25.57 -8.36 1.44
C LEU A 7 24.37 -7.98 0.55
N ARG A 8 23.21 -8.63 0.78
CA ARG A 8 21.97 -8.42 0.02
C ARG A 8 21.50 -6.98 0.09
N TYR A 9 21.46 -6.39 1.29
CA TYR A 9 20.96 -5.04 1.52
C TYR A 9 22.06 -3.97 1.50
N SER A 10 23.27 -4.32 1.07
CA SER A 10 24.42 -3.42 1.07
C SER A 10 24.16 -2.07 0.39
N ARG A 11 23.34 -2.03 -0.67
CA ARG A 11 22.98 -0.78 -1.36
C ARG A 11 22.01 0.11 -0.59
N HIS A 12 21.15 -0.48 0.24
CA HIS A 12 20.26 0.25 1.13
C HIS A 12 21.03 0.77 2.36
N ILE A 13 21.88 -0.08 2.94
CA ILE A 13 22.70 0.24 4.12
C ILE A 13 23.68 1.38 3.85
N LEU A 14 24.13 1.56 2.60
CA LEU A 14 25.01 2.66 2.19
C LEU A 14 24.33 4.04 2.16
N LEU A 15 23.01 4.11 2.26
CA LEU A 15 22.28 5.38 2.35
C LEU A 15 22.30 5.85 3.81
N ASP A 16 22.82 7.05 4.07
CA ASP A 16 23.01 7.58 5.43
C ASP A 16 21.69 7.63 6.22
N GLU A 17 20.57 7.94 5.55
CA GLU A 17 19.25 7.96 6.18
C GLU A 17 18.75 6.56 6.58
N ILE A 18 19.21 5.50 5.93
CA ILE A 18 18.78 4.11 6.20
C ILE A 18 19.77 3.45 7.15
N GLY A 19 21.03 3.35 6.75
CA GLY A 19 22.07 2.67 7.52
C GLY A 19 21.73 1.22 7.90
N ILE A 20 22.43 0.70 8.90
CA ILE A 20 22.17 -0.63 9.46
C ILE A 20 20.85 -0.65 10.23
N GLU A 21 20.55 0.43 10.97
CA GLU A 21 19.38 0.53 11.84
C GLU A 21 18.07 0.55 11.04
N GLY A 22 17.96 1.40 10.01
CA GLY A 22 16.78 1.45 9.14
C GLY A 22 16.55 0.12 8.42
N GLN A 23 17.61 -0.55 7.95
CA GLN A 23 17.47 -1.87 7.35
C GLN A 23 17.02 -2.94 8.38
N GLN A 24 17.48 -2.85 9.63
CA GLN A 24 17.00 -3.73 10.70
C GLN A 24 15.53 -3.47 11.01
N ASN A 25 15.09 -2.20 11.05
CA ASN A 25 13.68 -1.85 11.21
C ASN A 25 12.80 -2.45 10.09
N LEU A 26 13.27 -2.48 8.85
CA LEU A 26 12.56 -3.15 7.76
C LEU A 26 12.44 -4.67 8.00
N LEU A 27 13.54 -5.31 8.40
CA LEU A 27 13.56 -6.75 8.68
C LEU A 27 12.65 -7.17 9.84
N ASP A 28 12.41 -6.26 10.79
CA ASP A 28 11.55 -6.51 11.95
C ASP A 28 10.08 -6.10 11.69
N ALA A 29 9.82 -5.41 10.58
CA ALA A 29 8.50 -4.86 10.27
C ALA A 29 7.54 -5.84 9.59
N HIS A 30 6.25 -5.58 9.80
CA HIS A 30 5.13 -6.24 9.13
C HIS A 30 4.32 -5.26 8.27
N ALA A 31 4.23 -5.54 6.96
CA ALA A 31 3.38 -4.80 6.03
C ALA A 31 2.14 -5.61 5.61
N LEU A 32 0.96 -4.99 5.71
CA LEU A 32 -0.29 -5.53 5.18
C LEU A 32 -0.59 -4.88 3.82
N VAL A 33 -0.68 -5.69 2.76
CA VAL A 33 -1.03 -5.23 1.41
C VAL A 33 -2.40 -5.79 1.03
N ILE A 34 -3.35 -4.89 0.80
CA ILE A 34 -4.73 -5.25 0.46
C ILE A 34 -4.94 -5.02 -1.03
N GLY A 35 -5.09 -6.11 -1.78
CA GLY A 35 -5.08 -6.17 -3.24
C GLY A 35 -3.69 -6.54 -3.77
N ALA A 36 -3.60 -7.64 -4.51
CA ALA A 36 -2.41 -8.13 -5.21
C ALA A 36 -2.44 -7.79 -6.72
N GLY A 37 -3.28 -6.84 -7.12
CA GLY A 37 -3.48 -6.42 -8.51
C GLY A 37 -2.40 -5.47 -9.04
N GLY A 38 -2.79 -4.50 -9.86
CA GLY A 38 -1.84 -3.65 -10.61
C GLY A 38 -0.99 -2.74 -9.73
N LEU A 39 -1.55 -2.25 -8.63
CA LEU A 39 -0.84 -1.47 -7.61
C LEU A 39 -0.10 -2.37 -6.63
N GLY A 40 -0.75 -3.44 -6.16
CA GLY A 40 -0.21 -4.35 -5.16
C GLY A 40 0.99 -5.14 -5.66
N SER A 41 1.01 -5.51 -6.95
CA SER A 41 2.13 -6.22 -7.57
C SER A 41 3.47 -5.48 -7.38
N PRO A 42 3.69 -4.27 -7.93
CA PRO A 42 4.93 -3.53 -7.74
C PRO A 42 5.17 -3.16 -6.28
N ALA A 43 4.12 -2.79 -5.52
CA ALA A 43 4.28 -2.42 -4.11
C ALA A 43 4.89 -3.57 -3.30
N ALA A 44 4.28 -4.76 -3.36
CA ALA A 44 4.74 -5.92 -2.64
C ALA A 44 6.12 -6.41 -3.11
N MET A 45 6.42 -6.34 -4.41
CA MET A 45 7.74 -6.70 -4.95
C MET A 45 8.86 -5.79 -4.42
N TYR A 46 8.61 -4.49 -4.29
CA TYR A 46 9.59 -3.56 -3.72
C TYR A 46 9.72 -3.71 -2.20
N LEU A 47 8.63 -3.95 -1.47
CA LEU A 47 8.70 -4.27 -0.03
C LEU A 47 9.51 -5.56 0.20
N ALA A 48 9.29 -6.59 -0.62
CA ALA A 48 10.02 -7.85 -0.50
C ALA A 48 11.50 -7.70 -0.83
N SER A 49 11.84 -7.01 -1.92
CA SER A 49 13.25 -6.79 -2.30
C SER A 49 14.00 -5.88 -1.32
N ALA A 50 13.32 -4.92 -0.70
CA ALA A 50 13.87 -4.07 0.36
C ALA A 50 14.03 -4.79 1.71
N GLY A 51 13.48 -5.99 1.86
CA GLY A 51 13.63 -6.81 3.05
C GLY A 51 12.65 -6.49 4.17
N VAL A 52 11.40 -6.09 3.85
CA VAL A 52 10.34 -6.08 4.87
C VAL A 52 10.14 -7.50 5.39
N GLY A 53 10.33 -7.69 6.69
CA GLY A 53 10.44 -9.01 7.33
C GLY A 53 9.22 -9.89 7.15
N HIS A 54 8.04 -9.29 7.26
CA HIS A 54 6.77 -9.97 7.06
C HIS A 54 5.85 -9.17 6.13
N ILE A 55 5.33 -9.82 5.10
CA ILE A 55 4.32 -9.26 4.20
C ILE A 55 3.08 -10.14 4.23
N THR A 56 1.94 -9.57 4.63
CA THR A 56 0.63 -10.21 4.47
C THR A 56 -0.05 -9.67 3.21
N LEU A 57 -0.38 -10.55 2.28
CA LEU A 57 -1.09 -10.25 1.03
C LEU A 57 -2.54 -10.71 1.13
N VAL A 58 -3.48 -9.80 0.96
CA VAL A 58 -4.92 -10.11 0.95
C VAL A 58 -5.47 -9.86 -0.45
N ASP A 59 -5.96 -10.90 -1.11
CA ASP A 59 -6.66 -10.77 -2.39
C ASP A 59 -7.57 -11.98 -2.61
N ASN A 60 -8.84 -11.75 -2.94
CA ASN A 60 -9.85 -12.79 -3.10
C ASN A 60 -10.07 -13.22 -4.56
N ASP A 61 -9.32 -12.66 -5.52
CA ASP A 61 -9.43 -12.98 -6.93
C ASP A 61 -8.42 -14.05 -7.37
N THR A 62 -8.65 -14.55 -8.58
CA THR A 62 -7.70 -15.37 -9.32
C THR A 62 -6.99 -14.57 -10.41
N VAL A 63 -5.78 -14.97 -10.76
CA VAL A 63 -5.02 -14.41 -11.89
C VAL A 63 -5.80 -14.63 -13.19
N ASP A 64 -5.98 -13.56 -13.95
CA ASP A 64 -6.67 -13.58 -15.24
C ASP A 64 -5.73 -13.09 -16.36
N LEU A 65 -5.86 -13.64 -17.56
CA LEU A 65 -5.03 -13.28 -18.71
C LEU A 65 -5.10 -11.76 -19.02
N THR A 66 -6.29 -11.16 -18.93
CA THR A 66 -6.52 -9.73 -19.21
C THR A 66 -5.83 -8.81 -18.20
N ASN A 67 -5.44 -9.36 -17.06
CA ASN A 67 -4.82 -8.63 -15.97
C ASN A 67 -3.28 -8.58 -16.09
N LEU A 68 -2.68 -9.51 -16.83
CA LEU A 68 -1.22 -9.66 -16.93
C LEU A 68 -0.50 -8.47 -17.59
N GLN A 69 -1.21 -7.64 -18.35
CA GLN A 69 -0.64 -6.42 -18.94
C GLN A 69 -0.14 -5.42 -17.87
N ARG A 70 -0.65 -5.50 -16.63
CA ARG A 70 -0.32 -4.57 -15.54
C ARG A 70 -0.03 -5.21 -14.18
N GLN A 71 -0.32 -6.50 -14.00
CA GLN A 71 -0.14 -7.22 -12.73
C GLN A 71 1.15 -8.05 -12.76
N ILE A 72 2.27 -7.35 -12.63
CA ILE A 72 3.62 -7.90 -12.89
C ILE A 72 4.10 -8.93 -11.85
N ALA A 73 3.39 -9.11 -10.73
CA ALA A 73 3.68 -10.18 -9.79
C ALA A 73 3.16 -11.54 -10.28
N HIS A 74 2.39 -11.59 -11.36
CA HIS A 74 1.78 -12.81 -11.90
C HIS A 74 2.35 -13.16 -13.28
N THR A 75 2.16 -14.42 -13.69
CA THR A 75 2.65 -14.93 -14.98
C THR A 75 1.54 -15.71 -15.70
N THR A 76 1.69 -15.90 -17.01
CA THR A 76 0.76 -16.66 -17.85
C THR A 76 0.53 -18.09 -17.33
N GLU A 77 1.57 -18.74 -16.80
CA GLU A 77 1.48 -20.09 -16.23
C GLU A 77 0.55 -20.16 -15.01
N ARG A 78 0.39 -19.04 -14.29
CA ARG A 78 -0.38 -18.97 -13.05
C ARG A 78 -1.82 -18.47 -13.25
N VAL A 79 -2.30 -18.34 -14.49
CA VAL A 79 -3.70 -18.00 -14.77
C VAL A 79 -4.64 -19.02 -14.12
N GLY A 80 -5.66 -18.54 -13.41
CA GLY A 80 -6.59 -19.35 -12.62
C GLY A 80 -6.14 -19.61 -11.17
N GLN A 81 -4.87 -19.35 -10.82
CA GLN A 81 -4.40 -19.43 -9.43
C GLN A 81 -4.89 -18.21 -8.62
N SER A 82 -5.08 -18.35 -7.31
CA SER A 82 -5.30 -17.19 -6.42
C SER A 82 -4.20 -16.14 -6.61
N LYS A 83 -4.58 -14.85 -6.71
CA LYS A 83 -3.63 -13.75 -6.82
C LYS A 83 -2.73 -13.64 -5.60
N ALA A 84 -3.27 -13.83 -4.40
CA ALA A 84 -2.49 -13.79 -3.16
C ALA A 84 -1.38 -14.86 -3.16
N GLU A 85 -1.72 -16.10 -3.52
CA GLU A 85 -0.73 -17.19 -3.63
C GLU A 85 0.26 -16.99 -4.77
N SER A 86 -0.21 -16.53 -5.93
CA SER A 86 0.65 -16.23 -7.08
C SER A 86 1.68 -15.15 -6.72
N ALA A 87 1.24 -14.05 -6.10
CA ALA A 87 2.15 -13.00 -5.64
C ALA A 87 3.12 -13.52 -4.56
N ARG A 88 2.66 -14.32 -3.59
CA ARG A 88 3.53 -14.94 -2.58
C ARG A 88 4.69 -15.72 -3.19
N LEU A 89 4.42 -16.55 -4.21
CA LEU A 89 5.46 -17.29 -4.92
C LEU A 89 6.49 -16.35 -5.56
N THR A 90 6.05 -15.24 -6.15
CA THR A 90 6.95 -14.23 -6.73
C THR A 90 7.81 -13.57 -5.65
N LEU A 91 7.21 -13.16 -4.52
CA LEU A 91 7.96 -12.51 -3.44
C LEU A 91 9.01 -13.43 -2.83
N GLN A 92 8.69 -14.71 -2.65
CA GLN A 92 9.64 -15.71 -2.13
C GLN A 92 10.78 -15.99 -3.11
N GLN A 93 10.56 -15.88 -4.42
CA GLN A 93 11.64 -15.97 -5.42
C GLN A 93 12.55 -14.74 -5.39
N ILE A 94 11.98 -13.54 -5.14
CA ILE A 94 12.75 -12.30 -4.99
C ILE A 94 13.58 -12.34 -3.71
N ASN A 95 12.93 -12.72 -2.60
CA ASN A 95 13.51 -12.74 -1.28
C ASN A 95 13.02 -13.95 -0.47
N PRO A 96 13.79 -15.05 -0.39
CA PRO A 96 13.38 -16.24 0.34
C PRO A 96 13.56 -16.12 1.86
N GLU A 97 14.13 -15.02 2.36
CA GLU A 97 14.38 -14.83 3.81
C GLU A 97 13.22 -14.15 4.53
N ILE A 98 12.27 -13.56 3.80
CA ILE A 98 11.10 -12.89 4.37
C ILE A 98 9.95 -13.88 4.56
N ILE A 99 9.08 -13.57 5.52
CA ILE A 99 7.82 -14.27 5.72
C ILE A 99 6.78 -13.63 4.80
N VAL A 100 6.06 -14.46 4.05
CA VAL A 100 4.95 -13.98 3.21
C VAL A 100 3.71 -14.81 3.49
N THR A 101 2.69 -14.16 4.06
CA THR A 101 1.38 -14.77 4.33
C THR A 101 0.43 -14.38 3.20
N ALA A 102 -0.12 -15.36 2.48
CA ALA A 102 -1.14 -15.12 1.48
C ALA A 102 -2.53 -15.48 2.03
N LEU A 103 -3.46 -14.54 1.97
CA LEU A 103 -4.84 -14.70 2.40
C LEU A 103 -5.76 -14.55 1.18
N ASN A 104 -6.28 -15.69 0.72
CA ASN A 104 -7.24 -15.76 -0.37
C ASN A 104 -8.68 -15.57 0.16
N GLU A 105 -8.96 -14.39 0.71
CA GLU A 105 -10.24 -14.09 1.35
C GLU A 105 -10.70 -12.66 1.06
N ARG A 106 -12.03 -12.49 0.99
CA ARG A 106 -12.63 -11.16 1.03
C ARG A 106 -12.80 -10.80 2.50
N VAL A 107 -12.03 -9.82 2.95
CA VAL A 107 -12.02 -9.39 4.35
C VAL A 107 -13.23 -8.51 4.67
N ASP A 108 -13.92 -8.82 5.75
CA ASP A 108 -14.95 -7.97 6.34
C ASP A 108 -14.36 -7.00 7.36
N ASP A 109 -15.19 -6.14 7.96
CA ASP A 109 -14.73 -5.10 8.90
C ASP A 109 -14.07 -5.72 10.16
N ALA A 110 -14.52 -6.89 10.63
CA ALA A 110 -13.93 -7.55 11.80
C ALA A 110 -12.56 -8.13 11.47
N ARG A 111 -12.45 -8.84 10.35
CA ARG A 111 -11.20 -9.40 9.88
C ARG A 111 -10.17 -8.33 9.52
N LEU A 112 -10.62 -7.22 8.93
CA LEU A 112 -9.78 -6.05 8.68
C LEU A 112 -9.21 -5.48 9.98
N ALA A 113 -10.02 -5.38 11.04
CA ALA A 113 -9.54 -4.86 12.33
C ALA A 113 -8.42 -5.72 12.93
N GLU A 114 -8.54 -7.05 12.85
CA GLU A 114 -7.50 -7.99 13.28
C GLU A 114 -6.21 -7.80 12.48
N LEU A 115 -6.30 -7.86 11.14
CA LEU A 115 -5.14 -7.78 10.26
C LEU A 115 -4.41 -6.44 10.38
N VAL A 116 -5.16 -5.35 10.51
CA VAL A 116 -4.58 -4.00 10.65
C VAL A 116 -3.90 -3.84 12.00
N ALA A 117 -4.47 -4.36 13.09
CA ALA A 117 -3.87 -4.26 14.42
C ALA A 117 -2.46 -4.89 14.47
N ASP A 118 -2.28 -6.01 13.77
CA ASP A 118 -1.04 -6.78 13.71
C ASP A 118 0.02 -6.18 12.75
N ALA A 119 -0.35 -5.23 11.89
CA ALA A 119 0.56 -4.64 10.90
C ALA A 119 1.20 -3.34 11.40
N ASP A 120 2.42 -3.03 10.95
CA ASP A 120 3.09 -1.76 11.22
C ASP A 120 2.73 -0.68 10.19
N VAL A 121 2.46 -1.12 8.96
CA VAL A 121 1.98 -0.27 7.86
C VAL A 121 0.98 -1.02 6.99
N VAL A 122 -0.05 -0.30 6.54
CA VAL A 122 -1.09 -0.84 5.65
C VAL A 122 -0.99 -0.16 4.29
N LEU A 123 -1.06 -0.94 3.22
CA LEU A 123 -1.12 -0.46 1.85
C LEU A 123 -2.48 -0.83 1.26
N ASP A 124 -3.26 0.18 0.89
CA ASP A 124 -4.48 0.00 0.11
C ASP A 124 -4.14 0.03 -1.38
N CYS A 125 -4.20 -1.14 -2.01
CA CYS A 125 -3.96 -1.36 -3.42
C CYS A 125 -5.24 -1.84 -4.14
N THR A 126 -6.42 -1.57 -3.55
CA THR A 126 -7.73 -1.96 -4.09
C THR A 126 -8.24 -0.94 -5.10
N ASP A 127 -9.33 -1.25 -5.80
CA ASP A 127 -9.88 -0.42 -6.88
C ASP A 127 -11.34 -0.01 -6.66
N ASN A 128 -11.88 -0.17 -5.45
CA ASN A 128 -13.27 0.21 -5.14
C ASN A 128 -13.37 1.03 -3.84
N PHE A 129 -14.19 2.07 -3.83
CA PHE A 129 -14.30 3.02 -2.72
C PHE A 129 -14.74 2.36 -1.41
N ALA A 130 -15.61 1.35 -1.47
CA ALA A 130 -16.12 0.66 -0.28
C ALA A 130 -15.00 0.04 0.55
N THR A 131 -14.08 -0.71 -0.07
CA THR A 131 -12.93 -1.30 0.61
C THR A 131 -11.98 -0.22 1.12
N ARG A 132 -11.70 0.84 0.35
CA ARG A 132 -10.83 1.95 0.80
C ARG A 132 -11.35 2.60 2.07
N HIS A 133 -12.66 2.83 2.15
CA HIS A 133 -13.30 3.34 3.35
C HIS A 133 -13.22 2.38 4.54
N ALA A 134 -13.43 1.09 4.32
CA ALA A 134 -13.32 0.07 5.37
C ALA A 134 -11.90 0.00 5.94
N VAL A 135 -10.88 -0.08 5.07
CA VAL A 135 -9.47 -0.08 5.45
C VAL A 135 -9.10 1.19 6.21
N ASN A 136 -9.55 2.36 5.75
CA ASN A 136 -9.34 3.62 6.45
C ASN A 136 -9.94 3.60 7.87
N ARG A 137 -11.17 3.11 8.05
CA ARG A 137 -11.78 3.02 9.38
C ARG A 137 -10.96 2.12 10.30
N ALA A 138 -10.52 0.96 9.81
CA ALA A 138 -9.70 0.03 10.57
C ALA A 138 -8.34 0.65 10.95
N CYS A 139 -7.66 1.32 10.01
CA CYS A 139 -6.38 1.98 10.25
C CYS A 139 -6.49 3.12 11.27
N VAL A 140 -7.52 3.96 11.16
CA VAL A 140 -7.79 5.00 12.16
C VAL A 140 -8.02 4.36 13.52
N ALA A 141 -8.92 3.37 13.63
CA ALA A 141 -9.25 2.71 14.90
C ALA A 141 -8.04 2.06 15.59
N ALA A 142 -7.16 1.42 14.82
CA ALA A 142 -5.95 0.75 15.31
C ALA A 142 -4.73 1.68 15.44
N ASN A 143 -4.88 2.97 15.11
CA ASN A 143 -3.80 3.96 15.06
C ASN A 143 -2.60 3.53 14.19
N LYS A 144 -2.89 3.00 12.99
CA LYS A 144 -1.89 2.50 12.03
C LYS A 144 -1.83 3.39 10.77
N PRO A 145 -0.63 3.63 10.22
CA PRO A 145 -0.49 4.41 9.00
C PRO A 145 -0.99 3.63 7.78
N LEU A 146 -1.69 4.34 6.88
CA LEU A 146 -2.25 3.83 5.64
C LEU A 146 -1.62 4.54 4.44
N VAL A 147 -1.06 3.78 3.49
CA VAL A 147 -0.60 4.28 2.20
C VAL A 147 -1.60 3.88 1.11
N SER A 148 -2.29 4.85 0.54
CA SER A 148 -3.38 4.62 -0.42
C SER A 148 -3.00 5.16 -1.79
N GLY A 149 -3.05 4.28 -2.79
CA GLY A 149 -2.82 4.63 -4.20
C GLY A 149 -4.05 4.33 -5.06
N ALA A 150 -4.26 5.11 -6.12
CA ALA A 150 -5.30 4.88 -7.11
C ALA A 150 -4.80 5.25 -8.50
N VAL A 151 -5.27 4.53 -9.52
CA VAL A 151 -4.96 4.83 -10.93
C VAL A 151 -6.19 4.54 -11.76
N ILE A 152 -6.55 5.47 -12.65
CA ILE A 152 -7.61 5.30 -13.63
C ILE A 152 -7.18 5.97 -14.93
N ARG A 153 -7.39 5.31 -16.09
CA ARG A 153 -6.92 5.81 -17.39
C ARG A 153 -5.42 6.17 -17.37
N PHE A 154 -5.10 7.46 -17.44
CA PHE A 154 -3.76 8.03 -17.39
C PHE A 154 -3.51 8.86 -16.12
N ASP A 155 -4.42 8.84 -15.16
CA ASP A 155 -4.34 9.62 -13.93
C ASP A 155 -3.96 8.72 -12.75
N GLY A 156 -2.92 9.11 -12.03
CA GLY A 156 -2.44 8.44 -10.83
C GLY A 156 -2.58 9.32 -9.59
N GLN A 157 -2.86 8.71 -8.44
CA GLN A 157 -3.00 9.41 -7.17
C GLN A 157 -2.36 8.60 -6.04
N ILE A 158 -1.74 9.29 -5.09
CA ILE A 158 -1.21 8.68 -3.87
C ILE A 158 -1.27 9.66 -2.70
N SER A 159 -1.61 9.13 -1.52
CA SER A 159 -1.54 9.85 -0.25
C SER A 159 -1.20 8.89 0.88
N VAL A 160 -0.70 9.45 1.97
CA VAL A 160 -0.51 8.74 3.25
C VAL A 160 -1.51 9.32 4.26
N PHE A 161 -2.17 8.44 4.99
CA PHE A 161 -3.06 8.78 6.10
C PHE A 161 -2.47 8.21 7.37
N ASP A 162 -1.90 9.07 8.22
CA ASP A 162 -1.19 8.65 9.42
C ASP A 162 -1.87 9.19 10.69
N PRO A 163 -2.73 8.39 11.35
CA PRO A 163 -3.47 8.82 12.52
C PRO A 163 -2.59 9.06 13.76
N ARG A 164 -1.34 8.56 13.78
CA ARG A 164 -0.46 8.55 14.97
C ARG A 164 -0.14 9.94 15.50
N SER A 165 -0.10 10.94 14.62
CA SER A 165 0.11 12.34 15.00
C SER A 165 -1.15 13.03 15.54
N GLY A 166 -2.34 12.48 15.31
CA GLY A 166 -3.61 13.10 15.63
C GLY A 166 -3.96 14.36 14.83
N GLU A 167 -3.08 14.91 13.99
CA GLU A 167 -3.34 16.17 13.26
C GLU A 167 -3.68 15.95 11.78
N GLN A 168 -3.36 14.76 11.25
CA GLN A 168 -3.50 14.46 9.83
C GLN A 168 -4.94 14.10 9.43
N PRO A 169 -5.35 14.41 8.19
CA PRO A 169 -6.62 13.91 7.65
C PRO A 169 -6.58 12.38 7.54
N CYS A 170 -7.75 11.76 7.60
CA CYS A 170 -7.93 10.37 7.16
C CYS A 170 -8.48 10.35 5.72
N TYR A 171 -8.60 9.17 5.09
CA TYR A 171 -9.17 9.04 3.75
C TYR A 171 -10.55 9.69 3.64
N SER A 172 -11.42 9.50 4.65
CA SER A 172 -12.75 10.12 4.69
C SER A 172 -12.79 11.64 4.89
N CYS A 173 -11.66 12.29 5.21
CA CYS A 173 -11.57 13.76 5.15
C CYS A 173 -11.39 14.25 3.71
N LEU A 174 -10.69 13.47 2.89
CA LEU A 174 -10.41 13.78 1.48
C LEU A 174 -11.55 13.35 0.56
N PHE A 175 -12.08 12.15 0.80
CA PHE A 175 -13.18 11.56 0.04
C PHE A 175 -14.34 11.26 1.01
N PRO A 176 -15.33 12.16 1.16
CA PRO A 176 -16.46 11.93 2.06
C PRO A 176 -17.35 10.75 1.62
N GLN A 177 -17.84 9.94 2.56
CA GLN A 177 -18.65 8.74 2.25
C GLN A 177 -20.05 9.06 1.70
N ASP A 178 -20.55 10.26 1.98
CA ASP A 178 -21.85 10.77 1.52
C ASP A 178 -21.81 11.28 0.07
N GLN A 179 -20.61 11.46 -0.50
CA GLN A 179 -20.45 11.74 -1.91
C GLN A 179 -20.49 10.44 -2.70
N GLN A 180 -21.46 10.31 -3.59
CA GLN A 180 -21.51 9.21 -4.55
C GLN A 180 -20.40 9.40 -5.58
N PHE A 181 -19.26 8.75 -5.34
CA PHE A 181 -18.28 8.51 -6.39
C PHE A 181 -18.71 7.27 -7.14
N GLU A 182 -18.81 7.36 -8.48
CA GLU A 182 -19.03 6.16 -9.29
C GLU A 182 -17.79 5.26 -9.17
N ASP A 183 -17.97 4.03 -8.70
CA ASP A 183 -16.98 2.95 -8.81
C ASP A 183 -16.83 2.57 -10.30
N VAL A 184 -16.10 3.38 -11.06
CA VAL A 184 -15.81 3.04 -12.45
C VAL A 184 -14.57 2.15 -12.47
N ALA A 185 -14.81 0.83 -12.52
CA ALA A 185 -13.74 -0.15 -12.50
C ALA A 185 -12.71 0.07 -13.62
N CYS A 186 -11.43 -0.17 -13.33
CA CYS A 186 -10.36 -0.12 -14.32
C CYS A 186 -10.62 -1.04 -15.53
N SER A 187 -11.43 -2.10 -15.36
CA SER A 187 -11.85 -3.01 -16.42
C SER A 187 -12.78 -2.36 -17.46
N THR A 188 -13.52 -1.30 -17.11
CA THR A 188 -14.47 -0.63 -18.01
C THR A 188 -13.88 0.61 -18.68
N MET A 189 -12.97 1.33 -18.02
CA MET A 189 -12.33 2.55 -18.54
C MET A 189 -10.94 2.34 -19.14
N GLY A 190 -10.33 1.19 -18.85
CA GLY A 190 -8.93 0.93 -19.17
C GLY A 190 -7.97 1.64 -18.21
N VAL A 191 -6.71 1.22 -18.26
CA VAL A 191 -5.64 1.77 -17.43
C VAL A 191 -4.31 1.65 -18.16
N PHE A 192 -3.52 2.73 -18.12
CA PHE A 192 -2.18 2.75 -18.68
C PHE A 192 -1.22 1.96 -17.78
N ALA A 193 -0.80 0.78 -18.22
CA ALA A 193 -0.08 -0.20 -17.41
C ALA A 193 1.11 0.34 -16.61
N PRO A 194 2.01 1.17 -17.18
CA PRO A 194 3.15 1.69 -16.44
C PRO A 194 2.75 2.54 -15.23
N LEU A 195 1.59 3.18 -15.27
CA LEU A 195 1.14 4.10 -14.23
C LEU A 195 0.79 3.39 -12.92
N VAL A 196 0.21 2.18 -12.99
CA VAL A 196 0.03 1.36 -11.78
C VAL A 196 1.38 0.91 -11.20
N GLY A 197 2.38 0.70 -12.08
CA GLY A 197 3.77 0.47 -11.71
C GLY A 197 4.36 1.64 -10.92
N VAL A 198 4.24 2.85 -11.45
CA VAL A 198 4.73 4.09 -10.82
C VAL A 198 4.07 4.31 -9.46
N VAL A 199 2.74 4.30 -9.41
CA VAL A 199 2.01 4.57 -8.15
C VAL A 199 2.26 3.48 -7.12
N GLY A 200 2.28 2.19 -7.51
CA GLY A 200 2.56 1.11 -6.57
C GLY A 200 4.01 1.12 -6.06
N ALA A 201 4.98 1.50 -6.88
CA ALA A 201 6.36 1.74 -6.41
C ALA A 201 6.44 2.90 -5.42
N MET A 202 5.67 3.97 -5.64
CA MET A 202 5.56 5.07 -4.67
C MET A 202 4.88 4.63 -3.37
N GLN A 203 3.88 3.74 -3.43
CA GLN A 203 3.27 3.17 -2.22
C GLN A 203 4.31 2.41 -1.39
N ALA A 204 5.15 1.59 -2.04
CA ALA A 204 6.26 0.93 -1.35
C ALA A 204 7.25 1.94 -0.77
N ALA A 205 7.63 2.97 -1.52
CA ALA A 205 8.57 3.99 -1.03
C ALA A 205 8.04 4.72 0.22
N GLU A 206 6.76 5.11 0.24
CA GLU A 206 6.14 5.72 1.42
C GLU A 206 6.06 4.74 2.60
N ALA A 207 5.70 3.48 2.35
CA ALA A 207 5.67 2.45 3.40
C ALA A 207 7.07 2.22 4.01
N LEU A 208 8.11 2.10 3.18
CA LEU A 208 9.49 1.95 3.65
C LEU A 208 9.94 3.15 4.49
N LYS A 209 9.64 4.37 4.07
CA LYS A 209 9.92 5.58 4.87
C LYS A 209 9.22 5.56 6.22
N LEU A 210 7.94 5.15 6.26
CA LEU A 210 7.17 5.05 7.49
C LEU A 210 7.74 4.00 8.46
N LEU A 211 8.16 2.84 7.94
CA LEU A 211 8.74 1.75 8.73
C LEU A 211 10.13 2.11 9.29
N MET A 212 10.95 2.79 8.50
CA MET A 212 12.28 3.22 8.95
C MET A 212 12.25 4.51 9.79
N GLY A 213 11.16 5.28 9.74
CA GLY A 213 11.05 6.57 10.41
C GLY A 213 11.89 7.67 9.74
N VAL A 214 12.05 7.62 8.42
CA VAL A 214 12.97 8.50 7.67
C VAL A 214 12.25 9.42 6.69
N GLY A 215 12.80 10.63 6.53
CA GLY A 215 12.23 11.64 5.63
C GLY A 215 10.82 12.12 6.03
N GLY A 216 10.18 12.85 5.12
CA GLY A 216 8.78 13.26 5.26
C GLY A 216 7.85 12.36 4.44
N SER A 217 6.76 11.88 5.03
CA SER A 217 5.73 11.13 4.31
C SER A 217 4.81 12.07 3.51
N LEU A 218 3.95 11.49 2.68
CA LEU A 218 2.83 12.19 2.02
C LEU A 218 1.65 12.47 2.97
N ALA A 219 1.82 12.34 4.29
CA ALA A 219 0.75 12.65 5.23
C ALA A 219 0.26 14.09 5.04
N GLY A 220 -1.06 14.25 4.94
CA GLY A 220 -1.70 15.56 4.72
C GLY A 220 -1.54 16.10 3.29
N ARG A 221 -1.09 15.28 2.34
CA ARG A 221 -0.92 15.68 0.93
C ARG A 221 -1.49 14.64 -0.02
N LEU A 222 -2.28 15.09 -1.00
CA LEU A 222 -2.67 14.29 -2.16
C LEU A 222 -1.71 14.64 -3.31
N MET A 223 -0.93 13.66 -3.76
CA MET A 223 -0.08 13.79 -4.93
C MET A 223 -0.76 13.12 -6.12
N MET A 224 -0.80 13.83 -7.24
CA MET A 224 -1.47 13.42 -8.47
C MET A 224 -0.50 13.47 -9.65
N LEU A 225 -0.58 12.48 -10.53
CA LEU A 225 0.19 12.36 -11.75
C LEU A 225 -0.75 12.36 -12.96
N ASP A 226 -0.57 13.33 -13.84
CA ASP A 226 -1.04 13.25 -15.23
C ASP A 226 -0.01 12.44 -16.04
N GLY A 227 -0.36 11.21 -16.40
CA GLY A 227 0.50 10.30 -17.16
C GLY A 227 0.59 10.60 -18.66
N LEU A 228 -0.26 11.48 -19.22
CA LEU A 228 -0.13 11.93 -20.61
C LEU A 228 0.98 12.98 -20.74
N HIS A 229 1.04 13.91 -19.79
CA HIS A 229 2.00 15.02 -19.80
C HIS A 229 3.19 14.81 -18.86
N MET A 230 3.14 13.77 -18.01
CA MET A 230 4.11 13.49 -16.95
C MET A 230 4.24 14.65 -15.95
N GLU A 231 3.12 15.27 -15.62
CA GLU A 231 3.04 16.41 -14.70
C GLU A 231 2.56 15.97 -13.31
N TRP A 232 3.22 16.52 -12.28
CA TRP A 232 2.90 16.25 -10.89
C TRP A 232 2.22 17.45 -10.24
N THR A 233 1.09 17.20 -9.59
CA THR A 233 0.40 18.18 -8.77
C THR A 233 0.31 17.68 -7.33
N SER A 234 0.61 18.54 -6.36
CA SER A 234 0.45 18.23 -4.93
C SER A 234 -0.55 19.19 -4.30
N ILE A 235 -1.55 18.64 -3.62
CA ILE A 235 -2.58 19.38 -2.90
C ILE A 235 -2.44 19.11 -1.42
N ILE A 236 -2.44 20.16 -0.59
CA ILE A 236 -2.49 20.03 0.87
C ILE A 236 -3.92 19.72 1.28
N VAL A 237 -4.09 18.71 2.13
CA VAL A 237 -5.38 18.24 2.62
C VAL A 237 -5.44 18.47 4.13
N GLY A 238 -6.45 19.22 4.57
CA GLY A 238 -6.69 19.47 5.99
C GLY A 238 -7.55 18.38 6.63
N ARG A 239 -7.31 18.09 7.91
CA ARG A 239 -8.22 17.28 8.72
C ARG A 239 -9.58 17.99 8.84
N ASN A 240 -10.66 17.28 8.58
CA ASN A 240 -12.02 17.78 8.78
C ASN A 240 -12.44 17.53 10.24
N GLY A 241 -12.69 18.61 11.00
CA GLY A 241 -13.12 18.55 12.40
C GLY A 241 -14.49 17.89 12.62
N ALA A 242 -15.30 17.72 11.57
CA ALA A 242 -16.57 17.00 11.59
C ALA A 242 -16.48 15.61 10.94
N CYS A 243 -15.28 15.08 10.65
CA CYS A 243 -15.13 13.79 9.99
C CYS A 243 -15.70 12.65 10.87
N PRO A 244 -16.64 11.83 10.38
CA PRO A 244 -17.28 10.78 11.20
C PRO A 244 -16.31 9.65 11.59
N VAL A 245 -15.14 9.57 10.96
CA VAL A 245 -14.14 8.54 11.22
C VAL A 245 -13.08 9.03 12.20
N CYS A 246 -12.40 10.14 11.89
CA CYS A 246 -11.26 10.57 12.69
C CYS A 246 -11.57 11.69 13.68
N ALA A 247 -12.71 12.38 13.65
CA ALA A 247 -12.94 13.55 14.54
C ALA A 247 -12.91 13.20 16.03
N ALA A 248 -13.36 12.00 16.42
CA ALA A 248 -13.37 11.56 17.82
C ALA A 248 -11.97 11.21 18.37
N GLN A 249 -10.94 11.10 17.52
CA GLN A 249 -9.56 10.99 17.96
C GLN A 249 -9.02 12.37 18.31
N THR A 250 -9.47 12.94 19.42
CA THR A 250 -8.80 14.10 20.03
C THR A 250 -7.58 13.64 20.82
N LYS A 251 -6.51 14.46 20.76
CA LYS A 251 -5.19 14.28 21.37
C LYS A 251 -5.22 13.38 22.61
N GLY A 252 -4.40 12.32 22.60
CA GLY A 252 -3.94 11.76 23.87
C GLY A 252 -3.18 12.85 24.61
N ASP A 253 -3.58 13.12 25.84
CA ASP A 253 -2.85 13.97 26.79
C ASP A 253 -1.45 13.41 27.06
#